data_AF-A0A397F125-F1
#
_entry.id   AF-A0A397F125-F1
#
_cell.length_a   1.000
_cell.length_b   1.000
_cell.length_c   1.000
_cell.angle_alpha   90.00
_cell.angle_beta   90.00
_cell.angle_gamma   90.00
#
_symmetry.space_group_name_H-M   'P 1'
#
loop_
_entity.id
_entity.type
_entity.pdbx_description
1 polymer ?
#
loop_
_entity_poly.entity_id
_entity_poly.type
_entity_poly.pdbx_seq_one_letter_code
_entity_poly.pdbx_strand_id
1 'polypeptide(L)'
;MVAGESGPFEVEIRRGDTIMDLKLAMTKEMPNFIHCHTDRIQLYQGCRDAQWMTTDDYMSLLQRCSNDTLASVMEGLHSMEPLDRVYDVLGGVQPPPSYLHILVVLPTSEIRVQQHLRDHAGSQRVEFSLLNVQVSDLNAYDDNTWINTWRLTQVTDFPDQLYVRKEYKDLFSLLKRRGDKQVVLFGSPGLGKSLLVVLYAVWMATQAQNDVLLVRRVEGKGLTVLFLNGSDLSKCWREQNLSEDNVEALEAAPTTKCTLCLDGINQVDGLLKKVRLQSFSVLATSGQYKKSQVKQASWNCVLCRIGRLKI
;
A
#
# COMPACT_ATOMS: atom_id res chain seq x y z
N MET A 1 -3.47 -8.90 -11.14
CA MET A 1 -4.90 -8.94 -11.52
C MET A 1 -5.00 -8.40 -12.94
N VAL A 2 -5.48 -9.17 -13.91
CA VAL A 2 -5.42 -8.79 -15.34
C VAL A 2 -6.71 -8.07 -15.75
N ALA A 3 -6.64 -6.93 -16.44
CA ALA A 3 -7.81 -6.33 -17.08
C ALA A 3 -7.76 -6.67 -18.57
N GLY A 4 -8.65 -7.56 -19.02
CA GLY A 4 -8.67 -8.07 -20.40
C GLY A 4 -8.86 -9.58 -20.55
N GLU A 5 -9.11 -10.32 -19.47
CA GLU A 5 -9.59 -11.72 -19.56
C GLU A 5 -10.92 -11.83 -20.33
N SER A 6 -11.72 -10.76 -20.32
CA SER A 6 -12.95 -10.60 -21.11
C SER A 6 -12.73 -10.15 -22.57
N GLY A 7 -11.47 -9.94 -22.99
CA GLY A 7 -11.10 -9.49 -24.33
C GLY A 7 -10.46 -8.09 -24.37
N PRO A 8 -9.87 -7.72 -25.51
CA PRO A 8 -9.31 -6.38 -25.73
C PRO A 8 -10.42 -5.32 -25.73
N PHE A 9 -10.15 -4.13 -25.17
CA PHE A 9 -11.07 -2.99 -25.23
C PHE A 9 -10.57 -1.93 -26.21
N GLU A 10 -11.49 -1.18 -26.82
CA GLU A 10 -11.14 -0.10 -27.74
C GLU A 10 -10.93 1.20 -26.98
N VAL A 11 -9.91 1.96 -27.37
CA VAL A 11 -9.65 3.31 -26.88
C VAL A 11 -9.47 4.20 -28.09
N GLU A 12 -10.30 5.23 -28.23
CA GLU A 12 -10.12 6.25 -29.26
C GLU A 12 -9.13 7.30 -28.74
N ILE A 13 -8.05 7.52 -29.50
CA ILE A 13 -7.00 8.49 -29.15
C ILE A 13 -6.66 9.27 -30.42
N ARG A 14 -6.75 10.59 -30.34
CA ARG A 14 -6.45 11.49 -31.44
C ARG A 14 -4.97 11.86 -31.42
N ARG A 15 -4.45 12.27 -32.58
CA ARG A 15 -3.03 12.69 -32.73
C ARG A 15 -2.59 13.81 -31.77
N GLY A 16 -3.53 14.61 -31.27
CA GLY A 16 -3.26 15.69 -30.32
C GLY A 16 -3.42 15.32 -28.85
N ASP A 17 -3.88 14.10 -28.54
CA ASP A 17 -4.15 13.69 -27.17
C ASP A 17 -2.85 13.45 -26.41
N THR A 18 -2.88 13.74 -25.10
CA THR A 18 -1.77 13.59 -24.15
C THR A 18 -1.83 12.22 -23.45
N ILE A 19 -0.76 11.85 -22.73
CA ILE A 19 -0.80 10.64 -21.89
C ILE A 19 -1.92 10.71 -20.85
N MET A 20 -2.28 11.91 -20.38
CA MET A 20 -3.39 12.07 -19.44
C MET A 20 -4.72 11.67 -20.08
N ASP A 21 -4.94 12.01 -21.34
CA ASP A 21 -6.16 11.64 -22.07
C ASP A 21 -6.26 10.13 -22.25
N LEU A 22 -5.15 9.44 -22.53
CA LEU A 22 -5.08 7.98 -22.53
C LEU A 22 -5.43 7.39 -21.15
N LYS A 23 -4.85 7.93 -20.06
CA LYS A 23 -5.17 7.48 -18.69
C LYS A 23 -6.66 7.70 -18.37
N LEU A 24 -7.24 8.84 -18.79
CA LEU A 24 -8.66 9.16 -18.60
C LEU A 24 -9.56 8.17 -19.34
N ALA A 25 -9.25 7.90 -20.61
CA ALA A 25 -10.01 6.94 -21.40
C ALA A 25 -9.93 5.53 -20.81
N MET A 26 -8.75 5.09 -20.37
CA MET A 26 -8.59 3.80 -19.68
C MET A 26 -9.38 3.72 -18.36
N THR A 27 -9.39 4.80 -17.58
CA THR A 27 -10.15 4.86 -16.32
C THR A 27 -11.66 4.76 -16.59
N LYS A 28 -12.14 5.39 -17.67
CA LYS A 28 -13.54 5.35 -18.10
C LYS A 28 -13.98 3.97 -18.59
N GLU A 29 -13.14 3.30 -19.37
CA GLU A 29 -13.47 1.98 -19.94
C GLU A 29 -13.28 0.83 -18.94
N MET A 30 -12.51 1.04 -17.87
CA MET A 30 -12.22 0.02 -16.84
C MET A 30 -12.59 0.45 -15.42
N PRO A 31 -13.84 0.88 -15.16
CA PRO A 31 -14.25 1.38 -13.84
C PRO A 31 -14.20 0.29 -12.76
N ASN A 32 -14.27 -0.99 -13.15
CA ASN A 32 -14.20 -2.15 -12.25
C ASN A 32 -12.76 -2.56 -11.87
N PHE A 33 -11.74 -1.99 -12.53
CA PHE A 33 -10.33 -2.37 -12.32
C PHE A 33 -9.47 -1.18 -11.90
N ILE A 34 -9.79 0.02 -12.38
CA ILE A 34 -9.10 1.26 -12.07
C ILE A 34 -10.01 2.11 -11.19
N HIS A 35 -9.55 2.31 -9.97
CA HIS A 35 -10.33 2.93 -8.91
C HIS A 35 -9.67 4.20 -8.35
N CYS A 36 -8.48 4.54 -8.85
CA CYS A 36 -7.69 5.65 -8.39
C CYS A 36 -7.87 6.89 -9.24
N HIS A 37 -7.53 8.06 -8.68
CA HIS A 37 -7.38 9.26 -9.48
C HIS A 37 -6.40 9.02 -10.63
N THR A 38 -6.80 9.49 -11.81
CA THR A 38 -6.17 9.19 -13.09
C THR A 38 -4.71 9.65 -13.18
N ASP A 39 -4.39 10.77 -12.52
CA ASP A 39 -3.03 11.31 -12.42
C ASP A 39 -2.04 10.35 -11.76
N ARG A 40 -2.51 9.53 -10.82
CA ARG A 40 -1.68 8.59 -10.04
C ARG A 40 -1.37 7.27 -10.75
N ILE A 41 -1.97 7.03 -11.91
CA ILE A 41 -1.73 5.81 -12.70
C ILE A 41 -0.37 5.91 -13.39
N GLN A 42 0.43 4.86 -13.32
CA GLN A 42 1.65 4.74 -14.14
C GLN A 42 1.42 3.75 -15.28
N LEU A 43 1.88 4.12 -16.48
CA LEU A 43 1.76 3.31 -17.69
C LEU A 43 3.15 2.88 -18.16
N TYR A 44 3.29 1.62 -18.51
CA TYR A 44 4.49 1.04 -19.10
C TYR A 44 4.12 0.38 -20.42
N GLN A 45 4.93 0.64 -21.44
CA GLN A 45 4.74 0.00 -22.74
C GLN A 45 5.09 -1.47 -22.64
N GLY A 46 4.30 -2.33 -23.29
CA GLY A 46 4.68 -3.70 -23.59
C GLY A 46 5.74 -3.80 -24.68
N CYS A 47 6.83 -3.04 -24.56
CA CYS A 47 7.99 -3.06 -25.44
C CYS A 47 9.15 -3.71 -24.70
N ARG A 48 9.67 -4.81 -25.24
CA ARG A 48 10.84 -5.54 -24.74
C ARG A 48 11.91 -5.57 -25.83
N ASP A 49 13.13 -5.18 -25.50
CA ASP A 49 14.27 -5.17 -26.43
C ASP A 49 13.96 -4.45 -27.77
N ALA A 50 13.29 -3.29 -27.69
CA ALA A 50 12.82 -2.49 -28.82
C ALA A 50 11.81 -3.18 -29.77
N GLN A 51 11.17 -4.27 -29.32
CA GLN A 51 10.09 -4.94 -30.03
C GLN A 51 8.81 -4.96 -29.20
N TRP A 52 7.67 -4.84 -29.89
CA TRP A 52 6.37 -5.03 -29.26
C TRP A 52 6.22 -6.47 -28.76
N MET A 53 5.74 -6.62 -27.54
CA MET A 53 5.44 -7.92 -26.96
C MET A 53 4.46 -8.72 -27.83
N THR A 54 4.77 -9.99 -28.01
CA THR A 54 3.86 -10.95 -28.63
C THR A 54 2.75 -11.35 -27.67
N THR A 55 1.74 -12.09 -28.18
CA THR A 55 0.71 -12.68 -27.31
C THR A 55 1.31 -13.69 -26.32
N ASP A 56 2.38 -14.40 -26.71
CA ASP A 56 3.05 -15.37 -25.84
C ASP A 56 3.86 -14.67 -24.73
N ASP A 57 4.52 -13.56 -25.06
CA ASP A 57 5.19 -12.69 -24.07
C ASP A 57 4.18 -12.13 -23.07
N TYR A 58 3.02 -11.69 -23.58
CA TYR A 58 1.90 -11.22 -22.77
C TYR A 58 1.43 -12.32 -21.81
N MET A 59 1.14 -13.53 -22.29
CA MET A 59 0.70 -14.64 -21.44
C MET A 59 1.75 -15.05 -20.40
N SER A 60 3.03 -15.01 -20.77
CA SER A 60 4.14 -15.27 -19.83
C SER A 60 4.23 -14.20 -18.73
N LEU A 61 4.06 -12.92 -19.09
CA LEU A 61 4.02 -11.82 -18.11
C LEU A 61 2.80 -11.89 -17.19
N LEU A 62 1.65 -12.39 -17.68
CA LEU A 62 0.47 -12.63 -16.84
C LEU A 62 0.76 -13.66 -15.73
N GLN A 63 1.44 -14.75 -16.07
CA GLN A 63 1.84 -15.76 -15.08
C GLN A 63 2.80 -15.16 -14.03
N ARG A 64 3.77 -14.33 -14.45
CA ARG A 64 4.72 -13.65 -13.56
C ARG A 64 4.04 -12.64 -12.64
N CYS A 65 3.08 -11.85 -13.15
CA CYS A 65 2.32 -10.89 -12.33
C CYS A 65 1.59 -11.52 -11.13
N SER A 66 1.36 -12.83 -11.16
CA SER A 66 0.69 -13.57 -10.09
C SER A 66 1.66 -14.07 -9.00
N ASN A 67 2.93 -14.29 -9.34
CA ASN A 67 3.88 -15.05 -8.51
C ASN A 67 5.21 -14.32 -8.21
N ASP A 68 5.60 -13.30 -8.99
CA ASP A 68 6.92 -12.65 -8.94
C ASP A 68 6.90 -11.26 -8.27
N THR A 69 8.08 -10.69 -8.02
CA THR A 69 8.25 -9.31 -7.50
C THR A 69 7.96 -8.25 -8.57
N LEU A 70 7.55 -7.04 -8.16
CA LEU A 70 7.35 -5.92 -9.10
C LEU A 70 8.62 -5.62 -9.91
N ALA A 71 9.80 -5.66 -9.29
CA ALA A 71 11.07 -5.40 -9.98
C ALA A 71 11.32 -6.41 -11.11
N SER A 72 11.02 -7.70 -10.87
CA SER A 72 11.14 -8.76 -11.89
C SER A 72 10.05 -8.68 -12.98
N VAL A 73 8.85 -8.17 -12.66
CA VAL A 73 7.80 -7.93 -13.67
C VAL A 73 8.15 -6.73 -14.54
N MET A 74 8.78 -5.70 -13.96
CA MET A 74 9.22 -4.50 -14.66
C MET A 74 10.48 -4.71 -15.51
N GLU A 75 11.20 -5.82 -15.30
CA GLU A 75 12.42 -6.15 -16.05
C GLU A 75 12.14 -6.21 -17.55
N GLY A 76 12.74 -5.28 -18.31
CA GLY A 76 12.60 -5.19 -19.76
C GLY A 76 11.39 -4.39 -20.27
N LEU A 77 10.54 -3.83 -19.38
CA LEU A 77 9.45 -2.93 -19.77
C LEU A 77 9.88 -1.45 -19.72
N HIS A 78 9.40 -0.66 -20.69
CA HIS A 78 9.75 0.75 -20.81
C HIS A 78 8.65 1.63 -20.21
N SER A 79 9.03 2.55 -19.31
CA SER A 79 8.09 3.53 -18.74
C SER A 79 7.67 4.56 -19.77
N MET A 80 6.39 4.95 -19.77
CA MET A 80 5.93 6.08 -20.57
C MET A 80 6.20 7.38 -19.81
N GLU A 81 7.18 8.17 -20.25
CA GLU A 81 7.37 9.53 -19.73
C GLU A 81 6.23 10.44 -20.22
N PRO A 82 5.69 11.33 -19.37
CA PRO A 82 4.64 12.28 -19.76
C PRO A 82 5.16 13.24 -20.84
N LEU A 83 4.85 12.92 -22.10
CA LEU A 83 5.01 13.79 -23.26
C LEU A 83 3.70 14.51 -23.59
N ASP A 84 3.81 15.63 -24.29
CA ASP A 84 2.68 16.44 -24.74
C ASP A 84 1.72 15.67 -25.66
N ARG A 85 2.18 14.59 -26.31
CA ARG A 85 1.32 13.79 -27.21
C ARG A 85 1.55 12.29 -27.01
N VAL A 86 0.47 11.52 -26.95
CA VAL A 86 0.48 10.04 -26.91
C VAL A 86 1.20 9.47 -28.13
N TYR A 87 0.99 10.10 -29.29
CA TYR A 87 1.59 9.66 -30.54
C TYR A 87 3.12 9.62 -30.49
N ASP A 88 3.75 10.55 -29.79
CA ASP A 88 5.22 10.62 -29.68
C ASP A 88 5.78 9.40 -28.94
N VAL A 89 5.01 8.85 -28.00
CA VAL A 89 5.34 7.65 -27.24
C VAL A 89 5.10 6.37 -28.04
N LEU A 90 4.08 6.35 -28.90
CA LEU A 90 3.70 5.20 -29.73
C LEU A 90 4.38 5.16 -31.10
N GLY A 91 5.02 6.25 -31.52
CA GLY A 91 5.58 6.44 -32.86
C GLY A 91 7.00 5.91 -33.05
N GLY A 92 7.71 5.53 -31.99
CA GLY A 92 9.10 5.04 -32.07
C GLY A 92 9.25 3.65 -32.70
N VAL A 93 8.20 2.82 -32.61
CA VAL A 93 8.09 1.50 -33.26
C VAL A 93 6.66 1.37 -33.75
N GLN A 94 6.45 1.12 -35.05
CA GLN A 94 5.11 1.04 -35.62
C GLN A 94 4.27 0.04 -34.81
N PRO A 95 3.14 0.48 -34.21
CA PRO A 95 2.37 -0.38 -33.31
C PRO A 95 1.86 -1.62 -34.05
N PRO A 96 1.66 -2.75 -33.35
CA PRO A 96 1.15 -3.95 -33.99
C PRO A 96 -0.21 -3.65 -34.64
N PRO A 97 -0.49 -4.22 -35.82
CA PRO A 97 -1.75 -3.97 -36.55
C PRO A 97 -3.00 -4.46 -35.80
N SER A 98 -2.81 -5.25 -34.74
CA SER A 98 -3.88 -5.99 -34.09
C SER A 98 -4.16 -5.55 -32.65
N TYR A 99 -3.14 -5.38 -31.80
CA TYR A 99 -3.28 -5.12 -30.37
C TYR A 99 -2.07 -4.39 -29.80
N LEU A 100 -2.30 -3.47 -28.86
CA LEU A 100 -1.27 -2.83 -28.04
C LEU A 100 -1.37 -3.34 -26.59
N HIS A 101 -0.26 -3.73 -25.99
CA HIS A 101 -0.20 -4.14 -24.58
C HIS A 101 0.37 -3.00 -23.73
N ILE A 102 -0.37 -2.60 -22.69
CA ILE A 102 0.07 -1.58 -21.72
C ILE A 102 -0.02 -2.18 -20.33
N LEU A 103 1.09 -2.12 -19.59
CA LEU A 103 1.08 -2.44 -18.17
C LEU A 103 0.68 -1.21 -17.37
N VAL A 104 -0.39 -1.34 -16.60
CA VAL A 104 -0.93 -0.31 -15.72
C VAL A 104 -0.54 -0.64 -14.29
N VAL A 105 0.24 0.24 -13.69
CA VAL A 105 0.61 0.17 -12.28
C VAL A 105 -0.27 1.13 -11.51
N LEU A 106 -1.06 0.57 -10.59
CA LEU A 106 -1.99 1.32 -9.76
C LEU A 106 -1.33 1.66 -8.41
N PRO A 107 -1.61 2.84 -7.83
CA PRO A 107 -1.21 3.18 -6.48
C PRO A 107 -1.73 2.11 -5.51
N THR A 108 -0.80 1.46 -4.83
CA THR A 108 -1.02 0.09 -4.36
C THR A 108 -1.46 0.00 -2.89
N SER A 109 -1.90 1.08 -2.23
CA SER A 109 -2.11 1.07 -0.77
C SER A 109 -3.38 1.79 -0.34
N GLU A 110 -3.49 3.07 -0.68
CA GLU A 110 -4.52 3.96 -0.17
C GLU A 110 -5.92 3.64 -0.73
N ILE A 111 -6.07 3.69 -2.04
CA ILE A 111 -7.38 3.81 -2.70
C ILE A 111 -8.23 2.55 -2.57
N ARG A 112 -7.60 1.37 -2.59
CA ARG A 112 -8.30 0.09 -2.48
C ARG A 112 -8.80 -0.17 -1.06
N VAL A 113 -7.96 0.12 -0.05
CA VAL A 113 -8.38 0.02 1.36
C VAL A 113 -9.52 1.00 1.63
N GLN A 114 -9.42 2.23 1.12
CA GLN A 114 -10.44 3.25 1.28
C GLN A 114 -11.80 2.88 0.66
N GLN A 115 -11.82 2.23 -0.51
CA GLN A 115 -13.08 1.78 -1.12
C GLN A 115 -13.70 0.63 -0.34
N HIS A 116 -12.91 -0.40 -0.03
CA HIS A 116 -13.44 -1.60 0.64
C HIS A 116 -13.95 -1.30 2.05
N LEU A 117 -13.34 -0.36 2.78
CA LEU A 117 -13.84 0.05 4.09
C LEU A 117 -15.12 0.91 3.99
N ARG A 118 -15.25 1.77 2.97
CA ARG A 118 -16.44 2.61 2.74
C ARG A 118 -17.71 1.82 2.41
N ASP A 119 -17.58 0.66 1.79
CA ASP A 119 -18.73 -0.19 1.42
C ASP A 119 -19.41 -0.82 2.65
N HIS A 120 -18.80 -0.72 3.84
CA HIS A 120 -19.36 -1.24 5.08
C HIS A 120 -20.03 -0.12 5.89
N ALA A 121 -21.34 -0.24 6.08
CA ALA A 121 -22.15 0.72 6.82
C ALA A 121 -21.71 0.82 8.30
N GLY A 122 -21.41 2.04 8.79
CA GLY A 122 -21.13 2.32 10.20
C GLY A 122 -19.75 2.92 10.49
N SER A 123 -18.89 3.02 9.49
CA SER A 123 -17.55 3.58 9.65
C SER A 123 -17.54 5.12 9.81
N GLN A 124 -16.77 5.61 10.78
CA GLN A 124 -16.43 7.04 10.91
C GLN A 124 -14.99 7.27 10.47
N ARG A 125 -14.83 7.82 9.27
CA ARG A 125 -13.53 8.19 8.72
C ARG A 125 -13.18 9.64 9.01
N VAL A 126 -11.94 9.84 9.44
CA VAL A 126 -11.35 11.15 9.70
C VAL A 126 -10.07 11.27 8.87
N GLU A 127 -10.01 12.28 8.01
CA GLU A 127 -8.78 12.63 7.28
C GLU A 127 -7.96 13.63 8.10
N PHE A 128 -6.65 13.49 8.04
CA PHE A 128 -5.72 14.34 8.79
C PHE A 128 -4.38 14.47 8.08
N SER A 129 -3.61 15.49 8.47
CA SER A 129 -2.27 15.74 7.95
C SER A 129 -1.20 15.45 9.01
N LEU A 130 -0.11 14.82 8.57
CA LEU A 130 1.12 14.62 9.33
C LEU A 130 2.24 15.60 8.92
N LEU A 131 1.99 16.58 8.05
CA LEU A 131 3.03 17.52 7.57
C LEU A 131 3.73 18.25 8.72
N ASN A 132 2.98 18.55 9.78
CA ASN A 132 3.48 19.22 10.97
C ASN A 132 3.77 18.24 12.12
N VAL A 133 3.75 16.92 11.89
CA VAL A 133 4.05 15.92 12.93
C VAL A 133 5.48 15.48 12.76
N GLN A 134 6.33 15.84 13.72
CA GLN A 134 7.70 15.34 13.77
C GLN A 134 7.80 14.33 14.91
N VAL A 135 8.06 13.08 14.54
CA VAL A 135 8.49 12.04 15.47
C VAL A 135 9.97 11.81 15.19
N SER A 136 10.81 12.38 16.04
CA SER A 136 12.24 12.15 16.00
C SER A 136 12.54 10.69 16.35
N ASP A 137 13.68 10.20 15.88
CA ASP A 137 14.22 8.94 16.35
C ASP A 137 14.35 8.96 17.89
N LEU A 138 13.79 7.96 18.57
CA LEU A 138 13.89 7.86 20.02
C LEU A 138 15.34 7.85 20.52
N ASN A 139 16.28 7.41 19.68
CA ASN A 139 17.71 7.43 20.01
C ASN A 139 18.31 8.84 20.14
N ALA A 140 17.64 9.87 19.63
CA ALA A 140 18.09 11.26 19.75
C ALA A 140 17.84 11.86 21.15
N TYR A 141 17.08 11.18 22.02
CA TYR A 141 16.75 11.65 23.36
C TYR A 141 17.55 10.94 24.43
N ASP A 142 17.82 11.65 25.53
CA ASP A 142 18.48 11.09 26.70
C ASP A 142 17.59 10.08 27.42
N ASP A 143 18.20 9.07 28.02
CA ASP A 143 17.50 8.08 28.84
C ASP A 143 16.86 8.77 30.04
N ASN A 144 15.71 8.27 30.49
CA ASN A 144 14.99 8.77 31.66
C ASN A 144 14.47 10.21 31.52
N THR A 145 14.17 10.64 30.29
CA THR A 145 13.59 11.95 30.00
C THR A 145 12.15 11.85 29.53
N TRP A 146 11.38 12.90 29.80
CA TRP A 146 10.03 13.07 29.25
C TRP A 146 10.11 13.80 27.92
N ILE A 147 9.50 13.21 26.89
CA ILE A 147 9.34 13.85 25.58
C ILE A 147 7.88 14.12 25.29
N ASN A 148 7.62 15.20 24.57
CA ASN A 148 6.29 15.57 24.16
C ASN A 148 5.85 14.78 22.92
N THR A 149 4.75 14.04 23.05
CA THR A 149 4.08 13.28 21.99
C THR A 149 2.70 13.84 21.66
N TRP A 150 2.35 15.04 22.12
CA TRP A 150 1.04 15.68 21.92
C TRP A 150 0.58 15.71 20.46
N ARG A 151 1.49 15.73 19.48
CA ARG A 151 1.12 15.68 18.06
C ARG A 151 0.49 14.35 17.65
N LEU A 152 0.80 13.26 18.37
CA LEU A 152 0.19 11.95 18.16
C LEU A 152 -1.25 11.87 18.66
N THR A 153 -1.68 12.76 19.56
CA THR A 153 -3.07 12.77 20.06
C THR A 153 -4.06 13.16 18.97
N GLN A 154 -3.60 13.87 17.94
CA GLN A 154 -4.39 14.20 16.74
C GLN A 154 -4.72 12.95 15.92
N VAL A 155 -3.89 11.92 16.06
CA VAL A 155 -3.89 10.74 15.20
C VAL A 155 -4.38 9.51 15.98
N THR A 156 -4.10 9.46 17.27
CA THR A 156 -4.29 8.31 18.16
C THR A 156 -4.77 8.75 19.54
N ASP A 157 -5.23 7.81 20.36
CA ASP A 157 -5.62 8.03 21.76
C ASP A 157 -4.44 7.86 22.74
N PHE A 158 -3.20 7.92 22.26
CA PHE A 158 -2.00 7.79 23.10
C PHE A 158 -1.73 9.07 23.91
N PRO A 159 -1.01 8.96 25.04
CA PRO A 159 -0.69 10.11 25.88
C PRO A 159 0.14 11.16 25.13
N ASP A 160 0.01 12.40 25.60
CA ASP A 160 0.69 13.59 25.09
C ASP A 160 2.17 13.68 25.53
N GLN A 161 2.60 12.79 26.42
CA GLN A 161 3.96 12.65 26.87
C GLN A 161 4.41 11.18 26.89
N LEU A 162 5.69 10.96 26.60
CA LEU A 162 6.35 9.68 26.68
C LEU A 162 7.57 9.78 27.61
N TYR A 163 7.68 8.86 28.55
CA TYR A 163 8.90 8.67 29.33
C TYR A 163 9.85 7.74 28.56
N VAL A 164 10.99 8.28 28.11
CA VAL A 164 11.99 7.56 27.32
C VAL A 164 12.76 6.61 28.22
N ARG A 165 12.59 5.31 27.97
CA ARG A 165 13.33 4.24 28.63
C ARG A 165 14.40 3.69 27.69
N LYS A 166 15.50 3.22 28.26
CA LYS A 166 16.56 2.56 27.51
C LYS A 166 16.03 1.42 26.64
N GLU A 167 15.11 0.61 27.19
CA GLU A 167 14.48 -0.50 26.49
C GLU A 167 13.71 -0.04 25.24
N TYR A 168 13.10 1.15 25.27
CA TYR A 168 12.38 1.69 24.11
C TYR A 168 13.35 2.07 23.01
N LYS A 169 14.49 2.68 23.35
CA LYS A 169 15.54 3.04 22.40
C LYS A 169 16.17 1.80 21.76
N ASP A 170 16.45 0.79 22.56
CA ASP A 170 17.01 -0.48 22.10
C ASP A 170 16.04 -1.21 21.16
N LEU A 171 14.76 -1.30 21.53
CA LEU A 171 13.72 -1.90 20.69
C LEU A 171 13.47 -1.08 19.41
N PHE A 172 13.43 0.25 19.50
CA PHE A 172 13.24 1.12 18.34
C PHE A 172 14.39 0.95 17.33
N SER A 173 15.62 0.88 17.83
CA SER A 173 16.81 0.58 17.03
C SER A 173 16.74 -0.80 16.36
N LEU A 174 16.19 -1.79 17.06
CA LEU A 174 15.95 -3.12 16.50
C LEU A 174 14.90 -3.07 15.39
N LEU A 175 13.78 -2.37 15.59
CA LEU A 175 12.73 -2.21 14.59
C LEU A 175 13.26 -1.52 13.32
N LYS A 176 14.11 -0.50 13.45
CA LYS A 176 14.75 0.17 12.32
C LYS A 176 15.66 -0.76 11.51
N ARG A 177 16.33 -1.71 12.16
CA ARG A 177 17.30 -2.64 11.53
C ARG A 177 16.69 -3.98 11.11
N ARG A 178 15.37 -4.18 11.29
CA ARG A 178 14.72 -5.49 11.08
C ARG A 178 14.74 -5.96 9.62
N GLY A 179 14.80 -5.05 8.65
CA GLY A 179 14.61 -5.36 7.23
C GLY A 179 13.21 -5.95 6.98
N ASP A 180 13.15 -7.06 6.25
CA ASP A 180 11.88 -7.75 5.93
C ASP A 180 11.39 -8.69 7.03
N LYS A 181 12.10 -8.75 8.17
CA LYS A 181 11.73 -9.63 9.28
C LYS A 181 10.48 -9.11 9.99
N GLN A 182 9.58 -10.04 10.30
CA GLN A 182 8.45 -9.79 11.20
C GLN A 182 8.96 -9.71 12.64
N VAL A 183 8.53 -8.67 13.37
CA VAL A 183 8.87 -8.48 14.78
C VAL A 183 7.61 -8.53 15.62
N VAL A 184 7.63 -9.31 16.69
CA VAL A 184 6.54 -9.39 17.67
C VAL A 184 7.02 -8.83 19.00
N LEU A 185 6.37 -7.77 19.46
CA LEU A 185 6.55 -7.18 20.77
C LEU A 185 5.50 -7.76 21.71
N PHE A 186 5.92 -8.66 22.59
CA PHE A 186 5.06 -9.30 23.59
C PHE A 186 5.50 -8.95 25.01
N GLY A 187 4.57 -9.06 25.96
CA GLY A 187 4.82 -8.76 27.37
C GLY A 187 3.56 -8.30 28.08
N SER A 188 3.65 -8.08 29.40
CA SER A 188 2.51 -7.71 30.24
C SER A 188 1.77 -6.46 29.74
N PRO A 189 0.46 -6.35 30.01
CA PRO A 189 -0.30 -5.12 29.78
C PRO A 189 0.36 -3.90 30.46
N GLY A 190 0.23 -2.71 29.88
CA GLY A 190 0.74 -1.46 30.46
C GLY A 190 2.23 -1.15 30.23
N LEU A 191 3.00 -2.03 29.59
CA LEU A 191 4.43 -1.79 29.31
C LEU A 191 4.71 -0.85 28.11
N GLY A 192 3.67 -0.24 27.52
CA GLY A 192 3.75 0.71 26.42
C GLY A 192 4.20 0.16 25.06
N LYS A 193 4.01 -1.14 24.83
CA LYS A 193 4.26 -1.82 23.54
C LYS A 193 3.49 -1.16 22.37
N SER A 194 2.22 -0.88 22.61
CA SER A 194 1.32 -0.23 21.64
C SER A 194 1.82 1.16 21.23
N LEU A 195 2.25 1.95 22.20
CA LEU A 195 2.82 3.28 21.97
C LEU A 195 4.10 3.17 21.12
N LEU A 196 4.97 2.20 21.40
CA LEU A 196 6.19 1.98 20.62
C LEU A 196 5.90 1.62 19.15
N VAL A 197 4.89 0.78 18.89
CA VAL A 197 4.47 0.46 17.51
C VAL A 197 3.93 1.68 16.78
N VAL A 198 3.14 2.51 17.44
CA VAL A 198 2.60 3.74 16.85
C VAL A 198 3.70 4.75 16.55
N LEU A 199 4.63 4.96 17.48
CA LEU A 199 5.81 5.81 17.26
C LEU A 199 6.62 5.32 16.06
N TYR A 200 6.85 4.01 15.97
CA TYR A 200 7.55 3.41 14.84
C TYR A 200 6.78 3.58 13.53
N ALA A 201 5.46 3.39 13.51
CA ALA A 201 4.62 3.60 12.33
C ALA A 201 4.68 5.04 11.83
N VAL A 202 4.59 6.03 12.73
CA VAL A 202 4.68 7.45 12.36
C VAL A 202 6.10 7.82 11.91
N TRP A 203 7.14 7.28 12.55
CA TRP A 203 8.52 7.45 12.09
C TRP A 203 8.73 6.87 10.69
N MET A 204 8.19 5.68 10.41
CA MET A 204 8.24 5.04 9.09
C MET A 204 7.58 5.91 8.01
N ALA A 205 6.43 6.52 8.31
CA ALA A 205 5.75 7.41 7.38
C ALA A 205 6.49 8.75 7.20
N THR A 206 6.91 9.38 8.29
CA THR A 206 7.45 10.76 8.26
C THR A 206 8.92 10.84 7.89
N GLN A 207 9.74 9.88 8.32
CA GLN A 207 11.20 9.89 8.14
C GLN A 207 11.65 8.91 7.08
N ALA A 208 11.08 7.70 7.06
CA ALA A 208 11.42 6.70 6.06
C ALA A 208 10.56 6.79 4.78
N GLN A 209 9.58 7.72 4.74
CA GLN A 209 8.67 7.96 3.62
C GLN A 209 7.94 6.70 3.12
N ASN A 210 7.70 5.75 4.01
CA ASN A 210 7.01 4.51 3.70
C ASN A 210 5.52 4.63 4.01
N ASP A 211 4.67 4.11 3.14
CA ASP A 211 3.26 3.95 3.45
C ASP A 211 3.09 2.92 4.57
N VAL A 212 2.34 3.29 5.62
CA VAL A 212 2.08 2.43 6.77
C VAL A 212 0.59 2.24 6.98
N LEU A 213 0.18 0.99 7.17
CA LEU A 213 -1.16 0.62 7.58
C LEU A 213 -1.05 0.08 9.00
N LEU A 214 -1.56 0.84 9.96
CA LEU A 214 -1.63 0.45 11.36
C LEU A 214 -3.04 -0.04 11.67
N VAL A 215 -3.18 -1.33 11.99
CA VAL A 215 -4.44 -1.93 12.43
C VAL A 215 -4.34 -2.15 13.94
N ARG A 216 -5.26 -1.53 14.67
CA ARG A 216 -5.27 -1.55 16.12
C ARG A 216 -6.59 -2.08 16.64
N ARG A 217 -6.54 -3.07 17.52
CA ARG A 217 -7.68 -3.56 18.28
C ARG A 217 -7.63 -2.97 19.69
N VAL A 218 -8.69 -2.28 20.07
CA VAL A 218 -8.86 -1.78 21.44
C VAL A 218 -10.06 -2.49 22.04
N GLU A 219 -9.86 -3.11 23.20
CA GLU A 219 -10.91 -3.81 23.91
C GLU A 219 -12.10 -2.86 24.19
N GLY A 220 -13.31 -3.31 23.85
CA GLY A 220 -14.54 -2.53 23.98
C GLY A 220 -14.74 -1.41 22.93
N LYS A 221 -13.78 -1.14 22.04
CA LYS A 221 -13.87 -0.11 20.98
C LYS A 221 -13.73 -0.65 19.55
N GLY A 222 -13.61 -1.97 19.40
CA GLY A 222 -13.46 -2.63 18.10
C GLY A 222 -12.10 -2.36 17.45
N LEU A 223 -12.09 -2.37 16.11
CA LEU A 223 -10.90 -2.13 15.31
C LEU A 223 -10.81 -0.66 14.89
N THR A 224 -9.58 -0.18 14.84
CA THR A 224 -9.20 1.13 14.34
C THR A 224 -8.08 0.95 13.33
N VAL A 225 -8.28 1.47 12.12
CA VAL A 225 -7.32 1.41 11.02
C VAL A 225 -6.78 2.80 10.78
N LEU A 226 -5.47 2.94 10.73
CA LEU A 226 -4.78 4.17 10.37
C LEU A 226 -3.95 3.91 9.13
N PHE A 227 -4.14 4.76 8.12
CA PHE A 227 -3.25 4.82 6.99
C PHE A 227 -2.40 6.09 7.07
N LEU A 228 -1.09 5.89 7.11
CA LEU A 228 -0.09 6.94 7.12
C LEU A 228 0.58 6.92 5.76
N ASN A 229 0.31 7.95 4.95
CA ASN A 229 0.84 8.07 3.61
C ASN A 229 2.23 8.69 3.66
N GLY A 230 3.27 7.85 3.57
CA GLY A 230 4.65 8.31 3.61
C GLY A 230 5.05 9.09 2.36
N SER A 231 4.34 8.86 1.26
CA SER A 231 4.55 9.56 -0.02
C SER A 231 3.91 10.96 -0.03
N ASP A 232 2.81 11.15 0.70
CA ASP A 232 2.08 12.42 0.82
C ASP A 232 1.46 12.53 2.22
N LEU A 233 2.21 13.11 3.16
CA LEU A 233 1.81 13.28 4.56
C LEU A 233 0.56 14.18 4.74
N SER A 234 0.07 14.85 3.69
CA SER A 234 -1.19 15.58 3.75
C SER A 234 -2.42 14.67 3.64
N LYS A 235 -2.23 13.43 3.17
CA LYS A 235 -3.29 12.46 2.84
C LYS A 235 -3.24 11.24 3.73
N CYS A 236 -3.36 11.47 5.04
CA CYS A 236 -3.52 10.41 6.01
C CYS A 236 -4.99 10.29 6.42
N TRP A 237 -5.39 9.10 6.85
CA TRP A 237 -6.75 8.88 7.31
C TRP A 237 -6.82 7.83 8.41
N ARG A 238 -7.85 7.95 9.23
CA ARG A 238 -8.18 7.03 10.31
C ARG A 238 -9.62 6.62 10.19
N GLU A 239 -9.86 5.36 10.50
CA GLU A 239 -11.17 4.74 10.48
C GLU A 239 -11.36 3.96 11.79
N GLN A 240 -12.49 4.17 12.46
CA GLN A 240 -12.72 3.68 13.82
C GLN A 240 -14.03 2.91 13.93
N ASN A 241 -14.16 2.15 15.02
CA ASN A 241 -15.33 1.32 15.35
C ASN A 241 -15.62 0.25 14.30
N LEU A 242 -14.57 -0.26 13.64
CA LEU A 242 -14.67 -1.32 12.64
C LEU A 242 -14.91 -2.67 13.33
N SER A 243 -15.78 -3.50 12.75
CA SER A 243 -15.98 -4.89 13.14
C SER A 243 -14.89 -5.78 12.56
N GLU A 244 -14.81 -7.03 13.03
CA GLU A 244 -13.85 -8.00 12.50
C GLU A 244 -14.14 -8.37 11.03
N ASP A 245 -15.40 -8.27 10.58
CA ASP A 245 -15.79 -8.51 9.19
C ASP A 245 -15.16 -7.48 8.23
N ASN A 246 -14.90 -6.26 8.71
CA ASN A 246 -14.17 -5.23 7.94
C ASN A 246 -12.71 -5.62 7.66
N VAL A 247 -12.16 -6.62 8.35
CA VAL A 247 -10.80 -7.11 8.08
C VAL A 247 -10.73 -7.90 6.79
N GLU A 248 -11.82 -8.53 6.34
CA GLU A 248 -11.88 -9.20 5.04
C GLU A 248 -11.71 -8.21 3.88
N ALA A 249 -12.21 -6.99 4.04
CA ALA A 249 -11.95 -5.87 3.15
C ALA A 249 -10.44 -5.51 3.07
N LEU A 250 -9.70 -5.64 4.18
CA LEU A 250 -8.24 -5.48 4.18
C LEU A 250 -7.53 -6.66 3.49
N GLU A 251 -8.13 -7.86 3.48
CA GLU A 251 -7.62 -9.02 2.73
C GLU A 251 -7.84 -8.90 1.22
N ALA A 252 -9.02 -8.41 0.83
CA ALA A 252 -9.36 -8.18 -0.57
C ALA A 252 -8.57 -7.02 -1.20
N ALA A 253 -8.08 -6.08 -0.39
CA ALA A 253 -7.21 -4.99 -0.81
C ALA A 253 -5.78 -5.52 -1.08
N PRO A 254 -5.37 -5.73 -2.34
CA PRO A 254 -4.10 -6.35 -2.62
C PRO A 254 -3.04 -5.25 -2.56
N THR A 255 -2.34 -5.18 -1.42
CA THR A 255 -1.50 -4.02 -1.10
C THR A 255 -0.10 -4.49 -0.73
N THR A 256 0.74 -4.70 -1.74
CA THR A 256 2.08 -5.26 -1.56
C THR A 256 3.16 -4.32 -1.06
N LYS A 257 2.93 -3.01 -1.06
CA LYS A 257 3.97 -2.03 -0.68
C LYS A 257 3.80 -1.39 0.70
N CYS A 258 2.68 -1.61 1.37
CA CYS A 258 2.42 -0.94 2.64
C CYS A 258 3.00 -1.75 3.81
N THR A 259 3.76 -1.08 4.68
CA THR A 259 4.23 -1.68 5.94
C THR A 259 3.04 -1.88 6.86
N LEU A 260 2.72 -3.12 7.18
CA LEU A 260 1.60 -3.47 8.07
C LEU A 260 2.06 -3.53 9.52
N CYS A 261 1.55 -2.63 10.35
CA CYS A 261 1.77 -2.63 11.80
C CYS A 261 0.48 -3.06 12.50
N LEU A 262 0.58 -3.97 13.48
CA LEU A 262 -0.54 -4.48 14.24
C LEU A 262 -0.38 -4.14 15.72
N ASP A 263 -1.47 -3.75 16.36
CA ASP A 263 -1.53 -3.50 17.80
C ASP A 263 -2.77 -4.14 18.43
N GLY A 264 -2.58 -4.82 19.56
CA GLY A 264 -3.68 -5.40 20.36
C GLY A 264 -4.33 -6.66 19.77
N ILE A 265 -3.81 -7.21 18.66
CA ILE A 265 -4.34 -8.44 18.04
C ILE A 265 -3.64 -9.65 18.67
N ASN A 266 -4.42 -10.64 19.15
CA ASN A 266 -3.87 -11.84 19.74
C ASN A 266 -3.82 -12.97 18.70
N GLN A 267 -2.78 -13.81 18.75
CA GLN A 267 -2.62 -14.91 17.80
C GLN A 267 -3.76 -15.92 17.89
N VAL A 268 -4.29 -16.12 19.09
CA VAL A 268 -5.41 -17.04 19.33
C VAL A 268 -6.72 -16.49 18.75
N ASP A 269 -6.79 -15.18 18.51
CA ASP A 269 -7.93 -14.56 17.87
C ASP A 269 -7.94 -14.96 16.39
N GLY A 270 -9.10 -15.37 15.87
CA GLY A 270 -9.28 -15.75 14.47
C GLY A 270 -8.81 -14.68 13.46
N LEU A 271 -8.73 -13.42 13.90
CA LEU A 271 -8.15 -12.29 13.18
C LEU A 271 -6.73 -12.56 12.66
N LEU A 272 -5.79 -13.05 13.48
CA LEU A 272 -4.41 -13.29 13.01
C LEU A 272 -4.30 -14.51 12.08
N LYS A 273 -5.37 -15.30 11.92
CA LYS A 273 -5.45 -16.37 10.91
C LYS A 273 -5.81 -15.82 9.53
N LYS A 274 -6.27 -14.58 9.44
CA LYS A 274 -6.53 -13.87 8.18
C LYS A 274 -5.21 -13.65 7.44
N VAL A 275 -5.16 -14.04 6.17
CA VAL A 275 -3.97 -14.07 5.29
C VAL A 275 -3.27 -12.72 5.28
N ARG A 276 -4.02 -11.61 5.24
CA ARG A 276 -3.42 -10.27 5.23
C ARG A 276 -2.72 -9.96 6.53
N LEU A 277 -3.36 -10.22 7.66
CA LEU A 277 -2.79 -9.91 8.96
C LEU A 277 -1.57 -10.77 9.27
N GLN A 278 -1.41 -11.95 8.64
CA GLN A 278 -0.19 -12.77 8.74
C GLN A 278 1.04 -12.15 8.08
N SER A 279 0.86 -11.21 7.14
CA SER A 279 1.96 -10.52 6.44
C SER A 279 2.51 -9.31 7.20
N PHE A 280 2.15 -9.16 8.48
CA PHE A 280 2.54 -8.01 9.29
C PHE A 280 4.06 -7.83 9.38
N SER A 281 4.49 -6.59 9.48
CA SER A 281 5.88 -6.20 9.73
C SER A 281 6.20 -6.14 11.22
N VAL A 282 5.30 -5.54 12.01
CA VAL A 282 5.45 -5.42 13.47
C VAL A 282 4.11 -5.69 14.14
N LEU A 283 4.10 -6.48 15.21
CA LEU A 283 2.92 -6.76 16.03
C LEU A 283 3.21 -6.45 17.50
N ALA A 284 2.43 -5.59 18.13
CA ALA A 284 2.37 -5.49 19.59
C ALA A 284 1.17 -6.29 20.12
N THR A 285 1.42 -7.22 21.03
CA THR A 285 0.37 -8.03 21.63
C THR A 285 0.68 -8.36 23.09
N SER A 286 -0.36 -8.43 23.93
CA SER A 286 -0.21 -8.89 25.32
C SER A 286 -0.45 -10.41 25.44
N GLY A 287 -0.81 -11.09 24.35
CA GLY A 287 -1.05 -12.53 24.31
C GLY A 287 0.21 -13.37 24.01
N GLN A 288 0.10 -14.69 24.19
CA GLN A 288 1.15 -15.63 23.81
C GLN A 288 1.24 -15.75 22.27
N TYR A 289 2.46 -15.87 21.74
CA TYR A 289 2.72 -15.99 20.30
C TYR A 289 3.60 -17.20 19.97
N LYS A 290 3.13 -18.10 19.09
CA LYS A 290 3.81 -19.30 18.59
C LYS A 290 4.11 -19.17 17.10
N LYS A 291 5.37 -19.28 16.68
CA LYS A 291 5.76 -19.06 15.27
C LYS A 291 5.27 -20.22 14.38
N SER A 292 4.33 -19.97 13.46
CA SER A 292 3.97 -20.89 12.36
C SER A 292 4.26 -20.25 11.00
N GLN A 293 4.69 -21.08 10.03
CA GLN A 293 5.32 -20.71 8.76
C GLN A 293 4.54 -19.66 7.95
N VAL A 294 5.25 -18.59 7.54
CA VAL A 294 4.73 -17.42 6.80
C VAL A 294 4.76 -17.71 5.29
N LYS A 295 3.66 -17.43 4.58
CA LYS A 295 3.58 -17.42 3.10
C LYS A 295 3.93 -16.03 2.54
N GLN A 296 4.62 -16.00 1.39
CA GLN A 296 5.03 -14.79 0.66
C GLN A 296 3.83 -13.99 0.09
N ALA A 297 3.96 -12.66 0.02
CA ALA A 297 2.95 -11.72 -0.47
C ALA A 297 3.00 -11.49 -2.00
N SER A 298 1.85 -11.22 -2.63
CA SER A 298 1.62 -11.12 -4.10
C SER A 298 1.18 -9.73 -4.58
N TRP A 299 1.69 -9.26 -5.73
CA TRP A 299 1.62 -7.86 -6.20
C TRP A 299 0.43 -7.51 -7.11
N ASN A 300 0.06 -6.22 -7.14
CA ASN A 300 -1.03 -5.69 -7.97
C ASN A 300 -0.55 -4.94 -9.21
N CYS A 301 -0.32 -5.69 -10.27
CA CYS A 301 -0.18 -5.17 -11.63
C CYS A 301 -1.46 -5.45 -12.41
N VAL A 302 -1.92 -4.49 -13.22
CA VAL A 302 -3.00 -4.68 -14.18
C VAL A 302 -2.42 -4.56 -15.58
N LEU A 303 -2.31 -5.69 -16.28
CA LEU A 303 -1.93 -5.69 -17.68
C LEU A 303 -3.19 -5.47 -18.52
N CYS A 304 -3.14 -4.51 -19.44
CA CYS A 304 -4.24 -4.12 -20.32
C CYS A 304 -3.89 -4.46 -21.77
N ARG A 305 -4.86 -5.01 -22.50
CA ARG A 305 -4.78 -5.23 -23.95
C ARG A 305 -5.73 -4.26 -24.66
N ILE A 306 -5.17 -3.33 -25.41
CA ILE A 306 -5.90 -2.36 -26.22
C ILE A 306 -6.07 -2.95 -27.63
N GLY A 307 -7.32 -3.02 -28.09
CA GLY A 307 -7.74 -3.59 -29.37
C GLY A 307 -7.21 -2.79 -30.56
N ARG A 308 -7.88 -1.67 -30.85
CA ARG A 308 -7.53 -0.79 -31.95
C ARG A 308 -7.21 0.59 -31.41
N LEU A 309 -6.01 1.08 -31.74
CA LEU A 309 -5.77 2.52 -31.84
C LEU A 309 -6.30 2.98 -33.20
N LYS A 310 -7.47 3.62 -33.21
CA LYS A 310 -7.87 4.45 -34.36
C LYS A 310 -7.16 5.80 -34.18
N ILE A 311 -6.10 6.00 -34.96
CA ILE A 311 -5.40 7.29 -35.11
C ILE A 311 -6.13 8.14 -36.14
#